data_AF-A0A957HYI3-F1
#
_entry.id   AF-A0A957HYI3-F1
#
_cell.length_a   1.000
_cell.length_b   1.000
_cell.length_c   1.000
_cell.angle_alpha   90.00
_cell.angle_beta   90.00
_cell.angle_gamma   90.00
#
_symmetry.space_group_name_H-M   'P 1'
#
loop_
_entity.id
_entity.type
_entity.pdbx_description
1 polymer ?
#
loop_
_entity_poly.entity_id
_entity_poly.type
_entity_poly.pdbx_seq_one_letter_code
_entity_poly.pdbx_strand_id
1 'polypeptide(L)'
;MNQNRTIYWRSFRMAAWLGWQIESNWTDPFLFAVYSFVKPLSGAAILVVMYSVITNGAFGSPVFPYIYLGNAFYQYVGAVMTGVSWAVIDDREHYKTLKYMYVAPISIPIYLLGRGVSRFITGSMSVIITILAGMWFLHVDIDVTAVHWPLFFLSLFIGVVMLAMMGLLLAGVTLLMARHVGFMGEAVAGALYLFSGAIFPLDVLPAWLRPIGYAMPLTYWLELLRRALIGSVADAFPTLSGYSSGQLLAILTALTLLFSAAGILVFRWCDYHAREQGMIDATTNY
;
A
#
# COMPACT_ATOMS: atom_id res chain seq x y z
N MET A 1 -27.75 -3.46 -18.92
CA MET A 1 -26.98 -2.70 -17.89
C MET A 1 -27.07 -3.29 -16.48
N ASN A 2 -28.22 -3.80 -16.01
CA ASN A 2 -28.33 -4.35 -14.64
C ASN A 2 -27.50 -5.63 -14.39
N GLN A 3 -27.41 -6.57 -15.35
CA GLN A 3 -26.65 -7.81 -15.14
C GLN A 3 -25.14 -7.58 -14.90
N ASN A 4 -24.49 -6.72 -15.68
CA ASN A 4 -23.05 -6.45 -15.53
C ASN A 4 -22.73 -5.79 -14.18
N ARG A 5 -23.58 -4.86 -13.73
CA ARG A 5 -23.43 -4.23 -12.41
C ARG A 5 -23.58 -5.26 -11.28
N THR A 6 -24.49 -6.22 -11.42
CA THR A 6 -24.64 -7.33 -10.48
C THR A 6 -23.41 -8.24 -10.47
N ILE A 7 -22.81 -8.53 -11.63
CA ILE A 7 -21.60 -9.36 -11.72
C ILE A 7 -20.40 -8.67 -11.05
N TYR A 8 -20.17 -7.39 -11.35
CA TYR A 8 -19.07 -6.63 -10.77
C TYR A 8 -19.20 -6.52 -9.25
N TRP A 9 -20.37 -6.15 -8.75
CA TRP A 9 -20.61 -6.05 -7.31
C TRP A 9 -20.49 -7.40 -6.60
N ARG A 10 -21.04 -8.46 -7.19
CA ARG A 10 -20.92 -9.82 -6.64
C ARG A 10 -19.45 -10.27 -6.62
N SER A 11 -18.71 -10.05 -7.70
CA SER A 11 -17.29 -10.40 -7.80
C SER A 11 -16.49 -9.69 -6.71
N PHE A 12 -16.69 -8.38 -6.56
CA PHE A 12 -16.01 -7.56 -5.55
C PHE A 12 -16.32 -8.03 -4.13
N ARG A 13 -17.61 -8.17 -3.78
CA ARG A 13 -18.03 -8.54 -2.42
C ARG A 13 -17.57 -9.95 -2.04
N MET A 14 -17.70 -10.91 -2.96
CA MET A 14 -17.27 -12.28 -2.71
C MET A 14 -15.75 -12.38 -2.59
N ALA A 15 -15.00 -11.64 -3.41
CA ALA A 15 -13.55 -11.59 -3.33
C ALA A 15 -13.04 -10.95 -2.03
N ALA A 16 -13.70 -9.88 -1.55
CA ALA A 16 -13.40 -9.26 -0.27
C ALA A 16 -13.68 -10.19 0.92
N TRP A 17 -14.77 -10.95 0.86
CA TRP A 17 -15.08 -11.96 1.87
C TRP A 17 -14.08 -13.12 1.84
N LEU A 18 -13.78 -13.65 0.65
CA LEU A 18 -12.80 -14.71 0.46
C LEU A 18 -11.42 -14.29 0.96
N GLY A 19 -10.98 -13.09 0.61
CA GLY A 19 -9.70 -12.55 1.07
C GLY A 19 -9.63 -12.43 2.59
N TRP A 20 -10.75 -12.09 3.26
CA TRP A 20 -10.80 -12.04 4.71
C TRP A 20 -10.64 -13.43 5.31
N GLN A 21 -11.36 -14.42 4.77
CA GLN A 21 -11.25 -15.81 5.20
C GLN A 21 -9.83 -16.36 5.04
N ILE A 22 -9.17 -16.08 3.91
CA ILE A 22 -7.78 -16.49 3.69
C ILE A 22 -6.84 -15.84 4.72
N GLU A 23 -7.01 -14.54 4.98
CA GLU A 23 -6.10 -13.81 5.85
C GLU A 23 -6.34 -14.06 7.34
N SER A 24 -7.57 -14.34 7.76
CA SER A 24 -7.91 -14.49 9.19
C SER A 24 -7.96 -15.94 9.67
N ASN A 25 -8.17 -16.92 8.78
CA ASN A 25 -8.50 -18.30 9.15
C ASN A 25 -7.36 -19.32 8.94
N TRP A 26 -6.13 -18.85 8.71
CA TRP A 26 -4.96 -19.75 8.56
C TRP A 26 -4.47 -20.31 9.90
N THR A 27 -4.93 -19.78 11.04
CA THR A 27 -4.55 -20.19 12.39
C THR A 27 -5.70 -19.95 13.39
N ASP A 28 -5.52 -20.32 14.65
CA ASP A 28 -6.52 -20.02 15.68
C ASP A 28 -6.64 -18.51 15.94
N PRO A 29 -7.81 -18.02 16.38
CA PRO A 29 -8.04 -16.59 16.55
C PRO A 29 -7.07 -15.88 17.52
N PHE A 30 -6.52 -16.61 18.49
CA PHE A 30 -5.58 -16.05 19.45
C PHE A 30 -4.20 -15.84 18.81
N LEU A 31 -3.66 -16.84 18.11
CA LEU A 31 -2.42 -16.71 17.36
C LEU A 31 -2.52 -15.65 16.26
N PHE A 32 -3.65 -15.59 15.56
CA PHE A 32 -3.91 -14.55 14.57
C PHE A 32 -3.83 -13.14 15.21
N ALA A 33 -4.47 -12.95 16.36
CA ALA A 33 -4.42 -11.68 17.09
C ALA A 33 -2.98 -11.35 17.52
N VAL A 34 -2.29 -12.29 18.16
CA VAL A 34 -0.89 -12.10 18.60
C VAL A 34 0.00 -11.70 17.43
N TYR A 35 -0.08 -12.42 16.30
CA TYR A 35 0.73 -12.11 15.13
C TYR A 35 0.41 -10.74 14.53
N SER A 36 -0.87 -10.37 14.50
CA SER A 36 -1.35 -9.07 14.01
C SER A 36 -0.85 -7.90 14.85
N PHE A 37 -0.57 -8.11 16.15
CA PHE A 37 0.06 -7.11 17.02
C PHE A 37 1.58 -7.11 16.93
N VAL A 38 2.20 -8.29 16.99
CA VAL A 38 3.67 -8.41 17.06
C VAL A 38 4.34 -7.96 15.77
N LYS A 39 3.79 -8.30 14.60
CA LYS A 39 4.38 -7.97 13.29
C LYS A 39 4.58 -6.45 13.07
N PRO A 40 3.56 -5.58 13.20
CA PRO A 40 3.74 -4.14 13.02
C PRO A 40 4.66 -3.53 14.09
N LEU A 41 4.54 -3.98 15.35
CA LEU A 41 5.41 -3.50 16.44
C LEU A 41 6.87 -3.85 16.20
N SER A 42 7.16 -5.03 15.66
CA SER A 42 8.52 -5.45 15.32
C SER A 42 9.10 -4.56 14.22
N GLY A 43 8.32 -4.28 13.16
CA GLY A 43 8.72 -3.37 12.09
C GLY A 43 8.95 -1.94 12.59
N ALA A 44 8.09 -1.45 13.49
CA ALA A 44 8.26 -0.15 14.13
C ALA A 44 9.51 -0.12 15.03
N ALA A 45 9.76 -1.17 15.81
CA ALA A 45 10.92 -1.28 16.69
C ALA A 45 12.24 -1.24 15.91
N ILE A 46 12.32 -1.88 14.74
CA ILE A 46 13.50 -1.79 13.86
C ILE A 46 13.79 -0.33 13.50
N LEU A 47 12.77 0.41 13.07
CA LEU A 47 12.91 1.83 12.75
C LEU A 47 13.36 2.65 13.97
N VAL A 48 12.77 2.41 15.13
CA VAL A 48 13.07 3.14 16.37
C VAL A 48 14.50 2.90 16.82
N VAL A 49 14.97 1.64 16.80
CA VAL A 49 16.35 1.29 17.12
C VAL A 49 17.30 1.95 16.11
N MET A 50 17.00 1.84 14.81
CA MET A 50 17.81 2.48 13.76
C MET A 50 17.91 4.00 13.97
N TYR A 51 16.79 4.67 14.25
CA TYR A 51 16.76 6.10 14.52
C TYR A 51 17.55 6.47 15.78
N SER A 52 17.39 5.70 16.85
CA SER A 52 18.13 5.88 18.11
C SER A 52 19.63 5.83 17.89
N VAL A 53 20.11 4.83 17.14
CA VAL A 53 21.54 4.66 16.84
C VAL A 53 22.07 5.79 15.96
N ILE A 54 21.33 6.22 14.95
CA ILE A 54 21.77 7.27 14.02
C ILE A 54 21.80 8.65 14.71
N THR A 55 20.82 8.93 15.56
CA THR A 55 20.62 10.26 16.15
C THR A 55 21.11 10.39 17.59
N ASN A 56 21.72 9.35 18.14
CA ASN A 56 22.08 9.24 19.56
C ASN A 56 20.87 9.49 20.49
N GLY A 57 19.70 8.93 20.12
CA GLY A 57 18.48 9.00 20.93
C GLY A 57 17.72 10.33 20.87
N ALA A 58 17.83 11.10 19.79
CA ALA A 58 17.20 12.43 19.67
C ALA A 58 15.69 12.37 19.34
N PHE A 59 14.90 11.63 20.14
CA PHE A 59 13.47 11.42 19.90
C PHE A 59 12.59 12.68 20.01
N GLY A 60 13.08 13.73 20.69
CA GLY A 60 12.39 15.03 20.76
C GLY A 60 12.50 15.86 19.48
N SER A 61 13.22 15.40 18.46
CA SER A 61 13.34 16.08 17.17
C SER A 61 12.05 15.94 16.35
N PRO A 62 11.58 17.01 15.67
CA PRO A 62 10.48 16.96 14.69
C PRO A 62 10.66 15.89 13.60
N VAL A 63 11.90 15.48 13.34
CA VAL A 63 12.25 14.42 12.40
C VAL A 63 11.66 13.08 12.83
N PHE A 64 11.62 12.77 14.14
CA PHE A 64 11.19 11.46 14.61
C PHE A 64 9.71 11.18 14.30
N PRO A 65 8.73 12.04 14.69
CA PRO A 65 7.33 11.89 14.29
C PRO A 65 7.13 11.80 12.78
N TYR A 66 7.89 12.57 12.00
CA TYR A 66 7.81 12.56 10.54
C TYR A 66 8.15 11.19 9.93
N ILE A 67 9.29 10.61 10.34
CA ILE A 67 9.75 9.30 9.86
C ILE A 67 8.84 8.20 10.39
N TYR A 68 8.45 8.29 11.67
CA TYR A 68 7.60 7.29 12.31
C TYR A 68 6.23 7.18 11.63
N LEU A 69 5.56 8.31 11.38
CA LEU A 69 4.28 8.33 10.66
C LEU A 69 4.45 7.90 9.21
N GLY A 70 5.52 8.35 8.54
CA GLY A 70 5.85 7.90 7.19
C GLY A 70 5.92 6.37 7.09
N ASN A 71 6.65 5.75 8.01
CA ASN A 71 6.77 4.29 8.10
C ASN A 71 5.44 3.61 8.45
N ALA A 72 4.67 4.15 9.40
CA ALA A 72 3.37 3.59 9.77
C ALA A 72 2.43 3.53 8.56
N PHE A 73 2.29 4.62 7.81
CA PHE A 73 1.44 4.62 6.61
C PHE A 73 2.06 3.83 5.44
N TYR A 74 3.39 3.72 5.38
CA TYR A 74 4.05 2.90 4.39
C TYR A 74 3.66 1.42 4.46
N GLN A 75 3.23 0.93 5.63
CA GLN A 75 2.72 -0.44 5.79
C GLN A 75 1.54 -0.73 4.84
N TYR A 76 0.75 0.26 4.44
CA TYR A 76 -0.29 0.08 3.42
C TYR A 76 0.26 -0.29 2.04
N VAL A 77 1.50 0.09 1.70
CA VAL A 77 2.13 -0.31 0.42
C VAL A 77 2.36 -1.81 0.42
N GLY A 78 2.92 -2.35 1.52
CA GLY A 78 3.07 -3.79 1.70
C GLY A 78 1.71 -4.51 1.76
N ALA A 79 0.74 -3.94 2.47
CA ALA A 79 -0.57 -4.58 2.61
C ALA A 79 -1.38 -4.53 1.31
N VAL A 80 -1.73 -3.35 0.81
CA VAL A 80 -2.69 -3.16 -0.28
C VAL A 80 -2.06 -3.39 -1.64
N MET A 81 -0.98 -2.65 -1.98
CA MET A 81 -0.38 -2.73 -3.33
C MET A 81 0.20 -4.13 -3.58
N THR A 82 1.05 -4.60 -2.66
CA THR A 82 1.65 -5.94 -2.79
C THR A 82 0.60 -7.02 -2.61
N GLY A 83 -0.36 -6.87 -1.69
CA GLY A 83 -1.40 -7.87 -1.47
C GLY A 83 -2.37 -8.06 -2.63
N VAL A 84 -2.72 -7.00 -3.39
CA VAL A 84 -3.53 -7.11 -4.61
C VAL A 84 -2.76 -7.88 -5.70
N SER A 85 -1.47 -7.61 -5.88
CA SER A 85 -0.64 -8.35 -6.82
C SER A 85 -0.42 -9.80 -6.38
N TRP A 86 -0.18 -10.02 -5.09
CA TRP A 86 0.04 -11.35 -4.53
C TRP A 86 -1.17 -12.27 -4.72
N ALA A 87 -2.39 -11.73 -4.76
CA ALA A 87 -3.59 -12.53 -5.02
C ALA A 87 -3.52 -13.31 -6.34
N VAL A 88 -2.82 -12.79 -7.37
CA VAL A 88 -2.57 -13.54 -8.62
C VAL A 88 -1.70 -14.76 -8.36
N ILE A 89 -0.62 -14.60 -7.60
CA ILE A 89 0.32 -15.67 -7.28
C ILE A 89 -0.35 -16.73 -6.41
N ASP A 90 -1.08 -16.26 -5.40
CA ASP A 90 -1.82 -17.10 -4.46
C ASP A 90 -2.86 -17.98 -5.18
N ASP A 91 -3.67 -17.38 -6.05
CA ASP A 91 -4.69 -18.11 -6.80
C ASP A 91 -4.09 -18.98 -7.93
N ARG A 92 -2.92 -18.62 -8.49
CA ARG A 92 -2.25 -19.39 -9.56
C ARG A 92 -1.42 -20.56 -9.03
N GLU A 93 -0.54 -20.30 -8.06
CA GLU A 93 0.49 -21.22 -7.61
C GLU A 93 0.07 -22.00 -6.36
N HIS A 94 -0.50 -21.31 -5.36
CA HIS A 94 -0.88 -21.94 -4.09
C HIS A 94 -2.21 -22.71 -4.21
N TYR A 95 -3.28 -22.04 -4.62
CA TYR A 95 -4.61 -22.65 -4.73
C TYR A 95 -4.88 -23.30 -6.09
N LYS A 96 -4.14 -22.93 -7.14
CA LYS A 96 -4.30 -23.44 -8.51
C LYS A 96 -5.73 -23.25 -9.06
N THR A 97 -6.40 -22.20 -8.60
CA THR A 97 -7.79 -21.86 -8.95
C THR A 97 -7.90 -20.83 -10.07
N LEU A 98 -6.82 -20.10 -10.37
CA LEU A 98 -6.84 -19.01 -11.34
C LEU A 98 -7.41 -19.43 -12.71
N LYS A 99 -7.04 -20.60 -13.23
CA LYS A 99 -7.58 -21.12 -14.50
C LYS A 99 -9.11 -21.30 -14.49
N TYR A 100 -9.70 -21.71 -13.36
CA TYR A 100 -11.15 -21.89 -13.23
C TYR A 100 -11.86 -20.54 -13.15
N MET A 101 -11.22 -19.56 -12.51
CA MET A 101 -11.70 -18.19 -12.45
C MET A 101 -11.84 -17.55 -13.85
N TYR A 102 -10.93 -17.84 -14.78
CA TYR A 102 -11.01 -17.34 -16.17
C TYR A 102 -12.14 -17.95 -17.01
N VAL A 103 -12.71 -19.09 -16.59
CA VAL A 103 -13.87 -19.73 -17.24
C VAL A 103 -15.18 -19.30 -16.59
N ALA A 104 -15.13 -18.83 -15.34
CA ALA A 104 -16.29 -18.33 -14.61
C ALA A 104 -16.72 -16.93 -15.08
N PRO A 105 -18.01 -16.58 -14.93
CA PRO A 105 -18.52 -15.24 -15.26
C PRO A 105 -18.13 -14.21 -14.18
N ILE A 106 -16.83 -13.96 -14.02
CA ILE A 106 -16.27 -13.00 -13.07
C ILE A 106 -15.36 -11.99 -13.77
N SER A 107 -15.22 -10.81 -13.16
CA SER A 107 -14.25 -9.80 -13.61
C SER A 107 -12.98 -9.92 -12.76
N ILE A 108 -11.89 -10.42 -13.35
CA ILE A 108 -10.61 -10.61 -12.66
C ILE A 108 -10.08 -9.30 -12.04
N PRO A 109 -10.03 -8.14 -12.73
CA PRO A 109 -9.57 -6.89 -12.10
C PRO A 109 -10.35 -6.53 -10.84
N ILE A 110 -11.68 -6.67 -10.89
CA ILE A 110 -12.57 -6.32 -9.77
C ILE A 110 -12.46 -7.33 -8.64
N TYR A 111 -12.26 -8.61 -8.98
CA TYR A 111 -11.95 -9.65 -8.00
C TYR A 111 -10.64 -9.33 -7.26
N LEU A 112 -9.57 -8.96 -7.98
CA LEU A 112 -8.27 -8.60 -7.37
C LEU A 112 -8.39 -7.37 -6.47
N LEU A 113 -9.11 -6.34 -6.92
CA LEU A 113 -9.41 -5.15 -6.09
C LEU A 113 -10.23 -5.52 -4.84
N GLY A 114 -11.15 -6.48 -4.96
CA GLY A 114 -11.91 -7.04 -3.83
C GLY A 114 -11.01 -7.75 -2.83
N ARG A 115 -10.06 -8.60 -3.28
CA ARG A 115 -9.02 -9.22 -2.43
C ARG A 115 -8.18 -8.15 -1.69
N GLY A 116 -7.98 -6.99 -2.32
CA GLY A 116 -7.31 -5.84 -1.73
C GLY A 116 -8.03 -5.25 -0.50
N VAL A 117 -9.34 -5.42 -0.36
CA VAL A 117 -10.09 -4.89 0.80
C VAL A 117 -9.67 -5.57 2.10
N SER A 118 -9.51 -6.89 2.09
CA SER A 118 -9.07 -7.66 3.26
C SER A 118 -7.65 -7.28 3.68
N ARG A 119 -6.80 -7.01 2.68
CA ARG A 119 -5.46 -6.47 2.87
C ARG A 119 -5.46 -5.05 3.42
N PHE A 120 -6.38 -4.20 2.97
CA PHE A 120 -6.59 -2.87 3.55
C PHE A 120 -6.98 -2.98 5.02
N ILE A 121 -7.93 -3.84 5.39
CA ILE A 121 -8.39 -4.01 6.78
C ILE A 121 -7.22 -4.43 7.69
N THR A 122 -6.46 -5.46 7.32
CA THR A 122 -5.31 -5.93 8.10
C THR A 122 -4.15 -4.93 8.12
N GLY A 123 -3.94 -4.21 7.01
CA GLY A 123 -3.03 -3.07 6.94
C GLY A 123 -3.43 -1.93 7.87
N SER A 124 -4.72 -1.58 7.92
CA SER A 124 -5.24 -0.56 8.84
C SER A 124 -5.04 -0.95 10.30
N MET A 125 -5.29 -2.22 10.66
CA MET A 125 -4.97 -2.72 12.01
C MET A 125 -3.49 -2.50 12.32
N SER A 126 -2.60 -2.86 11.39
CA SER A 126 -1.14 -2.70 11.55
C SER A 126 -0.73 -1.23 11.73
N VAL A 127 -1.28 -0.32 10.92
CA VAL A 127 -1.01 1.12 10.99
C VAL A 127 -1.53 1.70 12.31
N ILE A 128 -2.74 1.35 12.73
CA ILE A 128 -3.34 1.82 13.99
C ILE A 128 -2.49 1.35 15.17
N ILE A 129 -2.12 0.07 15.21
CA ILE A 129 -1.26 -0.49 16.27
C ILE A 129 0.08 0.25 16.30
N THR A 130 0.68 0.51 15.14
CA THR A 130 1.95 1.26 15.04
C THR A 130 1.80 2.68 15.58
N ILE A 131 0.76 3.42 15.17
CA ILE A 131 0.54 4.81 15.64
C ILE A 131 0.30 4.84 17.16
N LEU A 132 -0.57 3.96 17.68
CA LEU A 132 -0.85 3.87 19.12
C LEU A 132 0.40 3.54 19.93
N ALA A 133 1.25 2.63 19.43
CA ALA A 133 2.51 2.33 20.07
C ALA A 133 3.47 3.53 20.08
N GLY A 134 3.49 4.34 19.02
CA GLY A 134 4.27 5.57 18.96
C GLY A 134 3.79 6.60 19.98
N MET A 135 2.48 6.78 20.10
CA MET A 135 1.89 7.69 21.08
C MET A 135 2.18 7.25 22.52
N TRP A 136 2.03 5.96 22.84
CA TRP A 136 2.13 5.49 24.22
C TRP A 136 3.57 5.20 24.70
N PHE A 137 4.42 4.65 23.84
CA PHE A 137 5.78 4.23 24.24
C PHE A 137 6.87 5.21 23.83
N LEU A 138 6.63 6.01 22.77
CA LEU A 138 7.66 6.83 22.14
C LEU A 138 7.35 8.34 22.22
N HIS A 139 6.28 8.71 22.94
CA HIS A 139 5.84 10.09 23.14
C HIS A 139 5.74 10.86 21.82
N VAL A 140 5.22 10.22 20.77
CA VAL A 140 4.87 10.91 19.52
C VAL A 140 3.63 11.77 19.81
N ASP A 141 3.85 13.07 19.98
CA ASP A 141 2.81 14.04 20.29
C ASP A 141 1.88 14.26 19.09
N ILE A 142 0.80 13.49 19.06
CA ILE A 142 -0.32 13.69 18.13
C ILE A 142 -1.47 14.30 18.92
N ASP A 143 -1.66 15.61 18.77
CA ASP A 143 -2.84 16.28 19.31
C ASP A 143 -4.06 15.92 18.46
N VAL A 144 -4.82 14.94 18.93
CA VAL A 144 -6.04 14.44 18.29
C VAL A 144 -7.07 15.55 18.03
N THR A 145 -7.05 16.63 18.81
CA THR A 145 -7.97 17.76 18.64
C THR A 145 -7.55 18.71 17.53
N ALA A 146 -6.26 18.77 17.21
CA ALA A 146 -5.69 19.56 16.12
C ALA A 146 -5.67 18.81 14.77
N VAL A 147 -6.04 17.53 14.75
CA VAL A 147 -6.07 16.70 13.52
C VAL A 147 -7.11 17.21 12.54
N HIS A 148 -6.69 17.44 11.30
CA HIS A 148 -7.58 17.76 10.18
C HIS A 148 -8.23 16.49 9.60
N TRP A 149 -9.22 15.94 10.33
CA TRP A 149 -9.93 14.70 9.96
C TRP A 149 -10.46 14.65 8.51
N PRO A 150 -11.06 15.72 7.95
CA PRO A 150 -11.53 15.68 6.55
C PRO A 150 -10.39 15.47 5.56
N LEU A 151 -9.24 16.14 5.77
CA LEU A 151 -8.06 15.98 4.94
C LEU A 151 -7.47 14.57 5.09
N PHE A 152 -7.42 14.07 6.33
CA PHE A 152 -6.95 12.73 6.63
C PHE A 152 -7.75 11.66 5.90
N PHE A 153 -9.08 11.63 6.06
CA PHE A 153 -9.91 10.60 5.44
C PHE A 153 -9.95 10.71 3.92
N LEU A 154 -9.95 11.93 3.38
CA LEU A 154 -9.94 12.14 1.93
C LEU A 154 -8.61 11.69 1.31
N SER A 155 -7.48 12.10 1.90
CA SER A 155 -6.15 11.68 1.43
C SER A 155 -5.95 10.16 1.60
N LEU A 156 -6.39 9.58 2.71
CA LEU A 156 -6.36 8.14 2.94
C LEU A 156 -7.17 7.40 1.88
N PHE A 157 -8.39 7.84 1.59
CA PHE A 157 -9.24 7.21 0.57
C PHE A 157 -8.57 7.24 -0.82
N ILE A 158 -8.10 8.41 -1.25
CA ILE A 158 -7.44 8.56 -2.55
C ILE A 158 -6.17 7.69 -2.61
N GLY A 159 -5.37 7.69 -1.55
CA GLY A 159 -4.15 6.87 -1.48
C GLY A 159 -4.42 5.37 -1.49
N VAL A 160 -5.49 4.89 -0.83
CA VAL A 160 -5.87 3.47 -0.89
C VAL A 160 -6.29 3.08 -2.30
N VAL A 161 -7.05 3.93 -3.00
CA VAL A 161 -7.39 3.71 -4.42
C VAL A 161 -6.13 3.69 -5.28
N MET A 162 -5.22 4.63 -5.07
CA MET A 162 -3.92 4.68 -5.75
C MET A 162 -3.11 3.39 -5.53
N LEU A 163 -2.97 2.92 -4.28
CA LEU A 163 -2.26 1.68 -3.94
C LEU A 163 -2.92 0.46 -4.57
N ALA A 164 -4.24 0.38 -4.55
CA ALA A 164 -4.97 -0.73 -5.16
C ALA A 164 -4.76 -0.78 -6.68
N MET A 165 -4.70 0.38 -7.35
CA MET A 165 -4.46 0.47 -8.79
C MET A 165 -3.00 0.22 -9.18
N MET A 166 -2.05 0.66 -8.36
CA MET A 166 -0.65 0.26 -8.49
C MET A 166 -0.48 -1.25 -8.27
N GLY A 167 -1.22 -1.82 -7.31
CA GLY A 167 -1.28 -3.27 -7.08
C GLY A 167 -1.86 -4.01 -8.27
N LEU A 168 -2.88 -3.46 -8.94
CA LEU A 168 -3.44 -4.02 -10.17
C LEU A 168 -2.45 -3.96 -11.34
N LEU A 169 -1.71 -2.86 -11.47
CA LEU A 169 -0.62 -2.74 -12.45
C LEU A 169 0.40 -3.87 -12.25
N LEU A 170 0.86 -4.02 -11.00
CA LEU A 170 1.81 -5.05 -10.61
C LEU A 170 1.23 -6.46 -10.81
N ALA A 171 -0.05 -6.68 -10.50
CA ALA A 171 -0.77 -7.91 -10.77
C ALA A 171 -0.70 -8.32 -12.24
N GLY A 172 -0.86 -7.35 -13.16
CA GLY A 172 -0.70 -7.55 -14.59
C GLY A 172 0.71 -8.05 -14.92
N VAL A 173 1.75 -7.38 -14.43
CA VAL A 173 3.15 -7.80 -14.64
C VAL A 173 3.40 -9.21 -14.09
N THR A 174 2.85 -9.53 -12.92
CA THR A 174 3.02 -10.86 -12.31
C THR A 174 2.37 -11.99 -13.12
N LEU A 175 1.30 -11.71 -13.89
CA LEU A 175 0.69 -12.71 -14.79
C LEU A 175 1.66 -13.18 -15.88
N LEU A 176 2.54 -12.29 -16.37
CA LEU A 176 3.53 -12.60 -17.40
C LEU A 176 4.79 -13.27 -16.85
N MET A 177 4.94 -13.32 -15.52
CA MET A 177 6.12 -13.88 -14.89
C MET A 177 5.85 -15.32 -14.46
N ALA A 178 6.68 -16.25 -14.93
CA ALA A 178 6.59 -17.68 -14.57
C ALA A 178 7.50 -18.09 -13.41
N ARG A 179 8.49 -17.27 -12.99
CA ARG A 179 9.45 -17.60 -11.93
C ARG A 179 9.73 -16.38 -11.05
N HIS A 180 10.01 -16.61 -9.76
CA HIS A 180 10.38 -15.58 -8.76
C HIS A 180 9.35 -14.45 -8.57
N VAL A 181 8.08 -14.76 -8.79
CA VAL A 181 7.02 -13.74 -8.86
C VAL A 181 6.79 -13.05 -7.51
N GLY A 182 7.07 -13.75 -6.41
CA GLY A 182 6.94 -13.18 -5.06
C GLY A 182 7.90 -12.04 -4.75
N PHE A 183 9.09 -12.02 -5.36
CA PHE A 183 10.07 -10.96 -5.12
C PHE A 183 9.73 -9.64 -5.82
N MET A 184 8.92 -9.67 -6.88
CA MET A 184 8.64 -8.47 -7.68
C MET A 184 7.87 -7.42 -6.87
N GLY A 185 6.89 -7.84 -6.08
CA GLY A 185 6.13 -6.93 -5.24
C GLY A 185 6.98 -6.30 -4.14
N GLU A 186 7.82 -7.09 -3.49
CA GLU A 186 8.77 -6.61 -2.49
C GLU A 186 9.83 -5.67 -3.10
N ALA A 187 10.34 -5.96 -4.30
CA ALA A 187 11.30 -5.11 -4.99
C ALA A 187 10.69 -3.74 -5.34
N VAL A 188 9.46 -3.72 -5.85
CA VAL A 188 8.73 -2.47 -6.15
C VAL A 188 8.44 -1.72 -4.86
N ALA A 189 8.01 -2.40 -3.80
CA ALA A 189 7.83 -1.78 -2.49
C ALA A 189 9.17 -1.27 -1.91
N GLY A 190 10.29 -1.96 -2.07
CA GLY A 190 11.60 -1.46 -1.63
C GLY A 190 12.01 -0.19 -2.38
N ALA A 191 11.82 -0.18 -3.70
CA ALA A 191 12.11 1.00 -4.53
C ALA A 191 11.22 2.20 -4.15
N LEU A 192 9.91 1.98 -3.98
CA LEU A 192 9.00 3.03 -3.54
C LEU A 192 9.36 3.55 -2.14
N TYR A 193 9.89 2.72 -1.25
CA TYR A 193 10.26 3.14 0.10
C TYR A 193 11.42 4.14 0.07
N LEU A 194 12.36 3.95 -0.87
CA LEU A 194 13.48 4.85 -1.11
C LEU A 194 13.04 6.16 -1.79
N PHE A 195 12.16 6.08 -2.79
CA PHE A 195 11.82 7.24 -3.63
C PHE A 195 10.61 8.05 -3.16
N SER A 196 9.83 7.58 -2.19
CA SER A 196 8.55 8.22 -1.80
C SER A 196 8.63 9.18 -0.62
N GLY A 197 9.81 9.42 -0.06
CA GLY A 197 9.91 10.27 1.12
C GLY A 197 9.38 9.62 2.41
N ALA A 198 9.25 8.28 2.44
CA ALA A 198 8.70 7.56 3.58
C ALA A 198 9.62 7.60 4.82
N ILE A 199 10.91 7.31 4.63
CA ILE A 199 11.93 7.45 5.68
C ILE A 199 12.67 8.77 5.54
N PHE A 200 13.22 9.06 4.36
CA PHE A 200 14.11 10.19 4.17
C PHE A 200 13.45 11.26 3.30
N PRO A 201 13.60 12.55 3.61
CA PRO A 201 13.13 13.62 2.75
C PRO A 201 13.74 13.51 1.35
N LEU A 202 12.99 13.90 0.31
CA LEU A 202 13.50 13.85 -1.06
C LEU A 202 14.71 14.76 -1.27
N ASP A 203 14.89 15.79 -0.46
CA ASP A 203 16.06 16.69 -0.54
C ASP A 203 17.38 15.98 -0.23
N VAL A 204 17.34 14.85 0.46
CA VAL A 204 18.52 13.99 0.70
C VAL A 204 18.93 13.23 -0.57
N LEU A 205 18.00 13.00 -1.51
CA LEU A 205 18.31 12.32 -2.75
C LEU A 205 19.21 13.20 -3.65
N PRO A 206 20.15 12.59 -4.40
CA PRO A 206 20.92 13.28 -5.44
C PRO A 206 20.00 14.02 -6.41
N ALA A 207 20.42 15.18 -6.91
CA ALA A 207 19.60 16.05 -7.76
C ALA A 207 19.02 15.33 -8.99
N TRP A 208 19.71 14.31 -9.52
CA TRP A 208 19.28 13.50 -10.65
C TRP A 208 18.22 12.43 -10.29
N LEU A 209 18.13 12.01 -9.02
CA LEU A 209 17.11 11.06 -8.53
C LEU A 209 15.85 11.75 -8.02
N ARG A 210 15.92 13.01 -7.58
CA ARG A 210 14.76 13.76 -7.07
C ARG A 210 13.55 13.77 -8.02
N PRO A 211 13.70 13.94 -9.34
CA PRO A 211 12.55 13.92 -10.26
C PRO A 211 11.74 12.63 -10.19
N ILE A 212 12.39 11.49 -9.92
CA ILE A 212 11.71 10.20 -9.77
C ILE A 212 10.81 10.23 -8.54
N GLY A 213 11.29 10.77 -7.42
CA GLY A 213 10.48 10.90 -6.21
C GLY A 213 9.28 11.84 -6.39
N TYR A 214 9.45 12.94 -7.14
CA TYR A 214 8.34 13.85 -7.46
C TYR A 214 7.33 13.28 -8.46
N ALA A 215 7.71 12.28 -9.26
CA ALA A 215 6.78 11.58 -10.15
C ALA A 215 5.89 10.57 -9.40
N MET A 216 6.28 10.15 -8.19
CA MET A 216 5.56 9.14 -7.43
C MET A 216 4.38 9.75 -6.65
N PRO A 217 3.14 9.24 -6.82
CA PRO A 217 1.99 9.72 -6.07
C PRO A 217 2.12 9.48 -4.56
N LEU A 218 2.87 8.46 -4.18
CA LEU A 218 3.10 8.07 -2.78
C LEU A 218 3.75 9.19 -1.96
N THR A 219 4.61 10.01 -2.59
CA THR A 219 5.25 11.17 -1.97
C THR A 219 4.22 12.17 -1.45
N TYR A 220 3.28 12.56 -2.31
CA TYR A 220 2.23 13.52 -1.96
C TYR A 220 1.23 12.95 -0.96
N TRP A 221 0.98 11.64 -1.04
CA TRP A 221 0.08 10.97 -0.11
C TRP A 221 0.62 10.94 1.32
N LEU A 222 1.88 10.53 1.51
CA LEU A 222 2.51 10.50 2.83
C LEU A 222 2.61 11.90 3.43
N GLU A 223 2.93 12.90 2.61
CA GLU A 223 2.95 14.31 3.04
C GLU A 223 1.57 14.79 3.52
N LEU A 224 0.50 14.51 2.77
CA LEU A 224 -0.86 14.89 3.16
C LEU A 224 -1.31 14.24 4.47
N LEU A 225 -0.97 12.96 4.67
CA LEU A 225 -1.29 12.25 5.91
C LEU A 225 -0.54 12.85 7.11
N ARG A 226 0.72 13.23 6.95
CA ARG A 226 1.49 13.93 7.98
C ARG A 226 0.90 15.30 8.29
N ARG A 227 0.61 16.12 7.27
CA ARG A 227 -0.03 17.44 7.45
C ARG A 227 -1.39 17.33 8.14
N ALA A 228 -2.13 16.27 7.86
CA ALA A 228 -3.43 16.06 8.50
C ALA A 228 -3.29 15.70 9.99
N LEU A 229 -2.24 14.96 10.39
CA LEU A 229 -2.07 14.47 11.77
C LEU A 229 -1.24 15.38 12.67
N ILE A 230 -0.13 15.93 12.16
CA ILE A 230 0.87 16.66 12.95
C ILE A 230 1.07 18.12 12.50
N GLY A 231 0.27 18.60 11.53
CA GLY A 231 0.21 20.00 11.13
C GLY A 231 1.59 20.61 10.82
N SER A 232 1.97 21.64 11.60
CA SER A 232 3.21 22.43 11.44
C SER A 232 4.51 21.63 11.64
N VAL A 233 4.46 20.44 12.24
CA VAL A 233 5.63 19.56 12.33
C VAL A 233 5.96 18.95 10.96
N ALA A 234 4.99 18.85 10.04
CA ALA A 234 5.24 18.45 8.66
C ALA A 234 6.11 19.48 7.90
N ASP A 235 6.09 20.75 8.31
CA ASP A 235 6.91 21.81 7.72
C ASP A 235 8.41 21.70 8.09
N ALA A 236 8.77 20.75 8.96
CA ALA A 236 10.17 20.44 9.28
C ALA A 236 10.99 20.04 8.03
N PHE A 237 10.32 19.66 6.93
CA PHE A 237 10.97 19.36 5.66
C PHE A 237 10.47 20.28 4.54
N PRO A 238 11.35 21.14 3.99
CA PRO A 238 10.95 22.20 3.06
C PRO A 238 10.62 21.68 1.65
N THR A 239 10.78 20.38 1.38
CA THR A 239 10.62 19.78 0.04
C THR A 239 9.29 20.14 -0.61
N LEU A 240 8.20 20.14 0.16
CA LEU A 240 6.84 20.41 -0.34
C LEU A 240 6.17 21.58 0.38
N SER A 241 6.89 22.33 1.23
CA SER A 241 6.33 23.44 2.03
C SER A 241 5.76 24.57 1.17
N GLY A 242 6.27 24.75 -0.05
CA GLY A 242 5.76 25.73 -1.02
C GLY A 242 4.39 25.40 -1.62
N TYR A 243 3.87 24.19 -1.41
CA TYR A 243 2.55 23.76 -1.90
C TYR A 243 1.52 23.78 -0.79
N SER A 244 0.31 24.25 -1.09
CA SER A 244 -0.81 24.12 -0.16
C SER A 244 -1.34 22.68 -0.11
N SER A 245 -1.98 22.28 0.99
CA SER A 245 -2.59 20.94 1.10
C SER A 245 -3.62 20.68 0.00
N GLY A 246 -4.32 21.71 -0.48
CA GLY A 246 -5.24 21.61 -1.62
C GLY A 246 -4.52 21.32 -2.95
N GLN A 247 -3.36 21.95 -3.19
CA GLN A 247 -2.54 21.66 -4.37
C GLN A 247 -1.97 20.25 -4.33
N LEU A 248 -1.46 19.82 -3.18
CA LEU A 248 -0.96 18.45 -3.01
C LEU A 248 -2.06 17.42 -3.23
N LEU A 249 -3.29 17.70 -2.75
CA LEU A 249 -4.43 16.82 -2.97
C LEU A 249 -4.83 16.76 -4.45
N ALA A 250 -4.76 17.89 -5.17
CA ALA A 250 -4.99 17.92 -6.61
C ALA A 250 -3.92 17.11 -7.37
N ILE A 251 -2.63 17.27 -7.01
CA ILE A 251 -1.53 16.50 -7.59
C ILE A 251 -1.71 15.00 -7.31
N LEU A 252 -1.99 14.62 -6.06
CA LEU A 252 -2.26 13.24 -5.69
C LEU A 252 -3.42 12.67 -6.49
N THR A 253 -4.52 13.42 -6.65
CA THR A 253 -5.69 12.98 -7.41
C THR A 253 -5.34 12.79 -8.89
N ALA A 254 -4.62 13.75 -9.49
CA ALA A 254 -4.21 13.68 -10.89
C ALA A 254 -3.30 12.47 -11.16
N LEU A 255 -2.29 12.25 -10.30
CA LEU A 255 -1.41 11.09 -10.39
C LEU A 255 -2.16 9.79 -10.10
N THR A 256 -3.12 9.78 -9.17
CA THR A 256 -3.96 8.61 -8.91
C THR A 256 -4.76 8.24 -10.16
N LEU A 257 -5.35 9.21 -10.85
CA LEU A 257 -6.05 8.97 -12.12
C LEU A 257 -5.11 8.44 -13.21
N LEU A 258 -3.91 9.02 -13.33
CA LEU A 258 -2.87 8.57 -14.26
C LEU A 258 -2.47 7.11 -14.00
N PHE A 259 -2.11 6.77 -12.75
CA PHE A 259 -1.72 5.42 -12.36
C PHE A 259 -2.89 4.44 -12.43
N SER A 260 -4.13 4.90 -12.21
CA SER A 260 -5.34 4.08 -12.42
C SER A 260 -5.52 3.73 -13.89
N ALA A 261 -5.39 4.70 -14.78
CA ALA A 261 -5.46 4.47 -16.22
C ALA A 261 -4.33 3.52 -16.67
N ALA A 262 -3.09 3.78 -16.24
CA ALA A 262 -1.95 2.92 -16.51
C ALA A 262 -2.16 1.49 -15.98
N GLY A 263 -2.61 1.34 -14.73
CA GLY A 263 -2.85 0.04 -14.13
C GLY A 263 -3.91 -0.79 -14.86
N ILE A 264 -5.01 -0.16 -15.29
CA ILE A 264 -6.04 -0.84 -16.08
C ILE A 264 -5.51 -1.23 -17.46
N LEU A 265 -4.81 -0.33 -18.15
CA LEU A 265 -4.28 -0.58 -19.50
C LEU A 265 -3.21 -1.69 -19.48
N VAL A 266 -2.24 -1.59 -18.57
CA VAL A 266 -1.18 -2.58 -18.39
C VAL A 266 -1.76 -3.92 -17.98
N PHE A 267 -2.70 -3.95 -17.02
CA PHE A 267 -3.34 -5.20 -16.63
C PHE A 267 -4.03 -5.87 -17.82
N ARG A 268 -4.80 -5.13 -18.61
CA ARG A 268 -5.50 -5.70 -19.79
C ARG A 268 -4.53 -6.21 -20.85
N TRP A 269 -3.42 -5.48 -21.07
CA TRP A 269 -2.38 -5.88 -22.01
C TRP A 269 -1.67 -7.15 -21.54
N CYS A 270 -1.26 -7.20 -20.27
CA CYS A 270 -0.63 -8.38 -19.69
C CYS A 270 -1.58 -9.58 -19.64
N ASP A 271 -2.86 -9.36 -19.29
CA ASP A 271 -3.88 -10.40 -19.26
C ASP A 271 -4.07 -11.05 -20.62
N TYR A 272 -4.16 -10.24 -21.68
CA TYR A 272 -4.25 -10.72 -23.05
C TYR A 272 -3.06 -11.62 -23.42
N HIS A 273 -1.83 -11.13 -23.20
CA HIS A 273 -0.62 -11.89 -23.53
C HIS A 273 -0.41 -13.11 -22.64
N ALA A 274 -0.77 -13.05 -21.36
CA ALA A 274 -0.70 -14.19 -20.46
C ALA A 274 -1.62 -15.32 -20.93
N ARG A 275 -2.78 -15.00 -21.51
CA ARG A 275 -3.71 -15.99 -22.08
C ARG A 275 -3.19 -16.56 -23.38
N GLU A 276 -2.66 -15.75 -24.29
CA GLU A 276 -2.06 -16.23 -25.54
C GLU A 276 -0.86 -17.16 -25.30
N GLN A 277 -0.06 -16.87 -24.26
CA GLN A 277 1.15 -17.63 -23.93
C GLN A 277 0.90 -18.84 -23.01
N GLY A 278 -0.34 -19.08 -22.57
CA GLY A 278 -0.64 -20.18 -21.63
C GLY A 278 -0.02 -19.98 -20.24
N MET A 279 0.10 -18.73 -19.78
CA MET A 279 0.76 -18.38 -18.52
C MET A 279 -0.19 -18.40 -17.31
N ILE A 280 -1.50 -18.56 -17.55
CA ILE A 280 -2.53 -18.56 -16.50
C ILE A 280 -2.43 -19.79 -15.59
N ASP A 281 -1.97 -20.92 -16.12
CA ASP A 281 -1.78 -22.18 -15.41
C ASP A 281 -0.30 -22.59 -15.28
N ALA A 282 0.62 -21.77 -15.77
CA ALA A 282 2.05 -21.96 -15.60
C ALA A 282 2.43 -21.81 -14.11
N THR A 283 2.81 -22.94 -13.49
CA THR A 283 3.26 -23.00 -12.09
C THR A 283 4.73 -23.38 -12.01
N THR A 284 5.39 -22.92 -10.95
CA THR A 284 6.83 -23.12 -10.75
C THR A 284 7.21 -24.51 -10.20
N ASN A 285 6.24 -25.28 -9.67
CA ASN A 285 6.43 -26.60 -9.05
C ASN A 285 7.57 -26.67 -8.02
N TYR A 286 7.76 -25.62 -7.22
CA TYR A 286 8.57 -25.71 -6.00
C TYR A 286 7.84 -26.47 -4.89
#